data_AF-G8BBY8-F1
#
_entry.id   AF-G8BBY8-F1
#
_cell.length_a   1.000
_cell.length_b   1.000
_cell.length_c   1.000
_cell.angle_alpha   90.00
_cell.angle_beta   90.00
_cell.angle_gamma   90.00
#
_symmetry.space_group_name_H-M   'P 1'
#
loop_
_entity.id
_entity.type
_entity.pdbx_description
1 polymer ?
#
loop_
_entity_poly.entity_id
_entity_poly.type
_entity_poly.pdbx_seq_one_letter_code
_entity_poly.pdbx_strand_id
1 'polypeptide(L)'
;MSSQRKLNGYLERKDSLISEYQALKSEFTPEQQNRFYILIKLDEQLYEYHVCVSYLESQQMTHKPKLDPKDLKSWQTKMKIIPEKIRQLENEIFVDDLLTTAPRLSIIRKEIMDNAKEAGKIIHSYEVMNPKQAWHFLDDRIYELKTNSDRESKQENVNETAK
;
A
#
# COMPACT_ATOMS: atom_id res chain seq x y z
N MET A 1 19.47 22.66 -3.72
CA MET A 1 18.88 22.82 -5.07
C MET A 1 18.51 21.49 -5.77
N SER A 2 18.92 20.30 -5.27
CA SER A 2 18.78 19.00 -5.98
C SER A 2 17.58 18.13 -5.53
N SER A 3 17.22 18.12 -4.24
CA SER A 3 16.21 17.18 -3.70
C SER A 3 14.76 17.56 -3.98
N GLN A 4 14.42 18.86 -3.93
CA GLN A 4 13.05 19.34 -4.16
C GLN A 4 12.58 19.08 -5.59
N ARG A 5 13.46 19.25 -6.59
CA ARG A 5 13.14 18.98 -7.99
C ARG A 5 12.87 17.49 -8.24
N LYS A 6 13.62 16.60 -7.57
CA LYS A 6 13.40 15.15 -7.65
C LYS A 6 12.07 14.75 -7.00
N LEU A 7 11.74 15.33 -5.85
CA LEU A 7 10.46 15.11 -5.18
C LEU A 7 9.28 15.55 -6.06
N ASN A 8 9.36 16.76 -6.63
CA ASN A 8 8.31 17.28 -7.51
C ASN A 8 8.11 16.38 -8.75
N GLY A 9 9.20 15.97 -9.41
CA GLY A 9 9.09 15.07 -10.57
C GLY A 9 8.53 13.68 -10.22
N TYR A 10 8.82 13.18 -9.02
CA TYR A 10 8.20 11.96 -8.50
C TYR A 10 6.69 12.12 -8.28
N LEU A 11 6.25 13.24 -7.69
CA LEU A 11 4.83 13.54 -7.44
C LEU A 11 4.07 13.70 -8.76
N GLU A 12 4.62 14.45 -9.72
CA GLU A 12 4.06 14.59 -11.07
C GLU A 12 3.89 13.23 -11.76
N ARG A 13 4.89 12.34 -11.65
CA ARG A 13 4.80 10.99 -12.22
C ARG A 13 3.72 10.16 -11.51
N LYS A 14 3.60 10.27 -10.19
CA LYS A 14 2.54 9.58 -9.43
C LYS A 14 1.14 10.03 -9.88
N ASP A 15 0.92 11.33 -10.02
CA ASP A 15 -0.37 11.88 -10.42
C ASP A 15 -0.74 11.49 -11.85
N SER A 16 0.25 11.48 -12.76
CA SER A 16 0.08 10.94 -14.13
C SER A 16 -0.34 9.48 -14.11
N LEU A 17 0.36 8.63 -13.35
CA LEU A 17 0.06 7.20 -13.26
C LEU A 17 -1.33 6.93 -12.69
N ILE A 18 -1.74 7.66 -11.65
CA ILE A 18 -3.08 7.52 -11.07
C ILE A 18 -4.15 7.93 -12.10
N SER A 19 -3.91 9.02 -12.83
CA SER A 19 -4.83 9.49 -13.86
C SER A 19 -4.97 8.50 -15.02
N GLU A 20 -3.84 7.97 -15.51
CA GLU A 20 -3.79 6.92 -16.53
C GLU A 20 -4.49 5.65 -16.04
N TYR A 21 -4.30 5.28 -14.77
CA TYR A 21 -4.93 4.11 -14.19
C TYR A 21 -6.46 4.27 -14.15
N GLN A 22 -6.95 5.38 -13.60
CA GLN A 22 -8.39 5.65 -13.51
C GLN A 22 -9.07 5.76 -14.88
N ALA A 23 -8.35 6.26 -15.88
CA ALA A 23 -8.85 6.38 -17.25
C ALA A 23 -9.20 5.01 -17.88
N LEU A 24 -8.53 3.91 -17.49
CA LEU A 24 -8.84 2.57 -17.99
C LEU A 24 -10.28 2.14 -17.69
N LYS A 25 -10.97 2.79 -16.75
CA LYS A 25 -12.39 2.52 -16.45
C LYS A 25 -13.26 2.50 -17.70
N SER A 26 -13.00 3.38 -18.67
CA SER A 26 -13.80 3.47 -19.91
C SER A 26 -13.64 2.27 -20.83
N GLU A 27 -12.61 1.44 -20.65
CA GLU A 27 -12.35 0.24 -21.47
C GLU A 27 -13.17 -0.97 -21.00
N PHE A 28 -13.78 -0.89 -19.82
CA PHE A 28 -14.47 -2.01 -19.18
C PHE A 28 -15.99 -1.95 -19.30
N THR A 29 -16.60 -3.13 -19.40
CA THR A 29 -18.06 -3.29 -19.25
C THR A 29 -18.52 -2.88 -17.84
N PRO A 30 -19.82 -2.57 -17.61
CA PRO A 30 -20.30 -2.18 -16.29
C PRO A 30 -19.97 -3.18 -15.17
N GLU A 31 -19.99 -4.48 -15.47
CA GLU A 31 -19.64 -5.53 -14.51
C GLU A 31 -18.14 -5.52 -14.18
N GLN A 32 -17.30 -5.40 -15.22
CA GLN A 32 -15.85 -5.27 -15.06
C GLN A 32 -15.45 -3.97 -14.35
N GLN A 33 -16.20 -2.88 -14.52
CA GLN A 33 -15.95 -1.62 -13.81
C GLN A 33 -16.08 -1.77 -12.29
N ASN A 34 -17.00 -2.61 -11.80
CA ASN A 34 -17.11 -2.90 -10.38
C ASN A 34 -15.88 -3.66 -9.86
N ARG A 35 -15.44 -4.69 -10.59
CA ARG A 35 -14.20 -5.44 -10.28
C ARG A 35 -12.98 -4.53 -10.33
N PHE A 36 -12.91 -3.67 -11.34
CA PHE A 36 -11.85 -2.68 -11.52
C PHE A 36 -11.79 -1.68 -10.36
N TYR A 37 -12.93 -1.23 -9.86
CA TYR A 37 -12.98 -0.37 -8.68
C TYR A 37 -12.42 -1.07 -7.43
N ILE A 38 -12.77 -2.35 -7.22
CA ILE A 38 -12.21 -3.15 -6.12
C ILE A 38 -10.70 -3.30 -6.30
N LEU A 39 -10.23 -3.55 -7.52
CA LEU A 39 -8.81 -3.64 -7.84
C LEU A 39 -8.06 -2.34 -7.53
N ILE A 40 -8.62 -1.18 -7.88
CA ILE A 40 -8.04 0.12 -7.50
C ILE A 40 -7.86 0.23 -5.99
N LYS A 41 -8.89 -0.17 -5.21
CA LYS A 41 -8.81 -0.13 -3.75
C LYS A 41 -7.78 -1.10 -3.19
N LEU A 42 -7.64 -2.28 -3.79
CA LEU A 42 -6.56 -3.20 -3.45
C LEU A 42 -5.19 -2.58 -3.76
N ASP A 43 -5.02 -1.97 -4.93
CA ASP A 43 -3.76 -1.37 -5.35
C ASP A 43 -3.37 -0.14 -4.51
N GLU A 44 -4.33 0.63 -4.00
CA GLU A 44 -4.07 1.69 -3.01
C GLU A 44 -3.41 1.11 -1.74
N GLN A 45 -3.92 -0.02 -1.23
CA GLN A 45 -3.34 -0.69 -0.07
C GLN A 45 -1.96 -1.32 -0.39
N LEU A 46 -1.82 -1.89 -1.59
CA LEU A 46 -0.55 -2.41 -2.09
C LEU A 46 0.52 -1.34 -2.18
N TYR A 47 0.12 -0.15 -2.63
CA TYR A 47 1.01 0.99 -2.70
C TYR A 47 1.60 1.29 -1.33
N GLU A 48 0.75 1.51 -0.32
CA GLU A 48 1.19 1.78 1.05
C GLU A 48 2.08 0.68 1.61
N TYR A 49 1.71 -0.58 1.37
CA TYR A 49 2.53 -1.72 1.74
C TYR A 49 3.93 -1.63 1.12
N HIS A 50 4.04 -1.42 -0.20
CA HIS A 50 5.32 -1.35 -0.90
C HIS A 50 6.16 -0.11 -0.51
N VAL A 51 5.52 1.01 -0.17
CA VAL A 51 6.20 2.17 0.43
C VAL A 51 6.84 1.76 1.75
N CYS A 52 6.09 1.13 2.65
CA CYS A 52 6.57 0.69 3.95
C CYS A 52 7.70 -0.33 3.83
N VAL A 53 7.55 -1.30 2.92
CA VAL A 53 8.60 -2.28 2.59
C VAL A 53 9.89 -1.58 2.21
N SER A 54 9.83 -0.72 1.19
CA SER A 54 11.04 -0.09 0.65
C SER A 54 11.67 0.91 1.63
N TYR A 55 10.87 1.59 2.44
CA TYR A 55 11.35 2.46 3.50
C TYR A 55 12.17 1.67 4.53
N LEU A 56 11.68 0.53 4.98
CA LEU A 56 12.36 -0.29 5.98
C LEU A 56 13.59 -1.01 5.44
N GLU A 57 13.56 -1.45 4.19
CA GLU A 57 14.77 -1.91 3.50
C GLU A 57 15.84 -0.80 3.45
N SER A 58 15.43 0.44 3.18
CA SER A 58 16.34 1.59 3.17
C SER A 58 16.92 1.87 4.56
N GLN A 59 16.08 1.85 5.61
CA GLN A 59 16.52 1.99 7.02
C GLN A 59 17.52 0.90 7.44
N GLN A 60 17.31 -0.35 7.01
CA GLN A 60 18.23 -1.46 7.30
C GLN A 60 19.61 -1.23 6.66
N MET A 61 19.67 -0.63 5.48
CA MET A 61 20.92 -0.36 4.76
C MET A 61 21.75 0.79 5.35
N THR A 62 21.13 1.73 6.09
CA THR A 62 21.78 3.00 6.48
C THR A 62 22.17 3.11 7.95
N HIS A 63 21.83 2.12 8.79
CA HIS A 63 22.30 1.99 10.18
C HIS A 63 22.19 3.27 11.04
N LYS A 64 20.97 3.70 11.41
CA LYS A 64 20.62 4.28 12.75
C LYS A 64 19.19 4.84 12.81
N PRO A 65 18.39 4.51 13.85
CA PRO A 65 18.62 3.48 14.87
C PRO A 65 18.38 2.08 14.30
N LYS A 66 18.97 1.05 14.92
CA LYS A 66 18.53 -0.33 14.66
C LYS A 66 17.09 -0.44 15.13
N LEU A 67 16.18 -0.89 14.27
CA LEU A 67 14.86 -1.36 14.69
C LEU A 67 15.02 -2.31 15.89
N ASP A 68 14.15 -2.21 16.89
CA ASP A 68 14.14 -3.19 17.98
C ASP A 68 13.99 -4.59 17.36
N PRO A 69 14.83 -5.57 17.74
CA PRO A 69 14.73 -6.94 17.24
C PRO A 69 13.33 -7.55 17.32
N LYS A 70 12.51 -7.15 18.31
CA LYS A 70 11.10 -7.58 18.43
C LYS A 70 10.23 -7.01 17.31
N ASP A 71 10.39 -5.72 17.01
CA ASP A 71 9.67 -5.02 15.96
C ASP A 71 10.06 -5.55 14.58
N LEU A 72 11.35 -5.85 14.38
CA LEU A 72 11.87 -6.45 13.15
C LEU A 72 11.24 -7.83 12.86
N LYS A 73 11.12 -8.69 13.87
CA LYS A 73 10.54 -10.03 13.72
C LYS A 73 9.02 -9.98 13.48
N SER A 74 8.31 -9.11 14.20
CA SER A 74 6.88 -8.85 13.95
C SER A 74 6.66 -8.39 12.51
N TRP A 75 7.49 -7.44 12.05
CA TRP A 75 7.41 -6.92 10.70
C TRP A 75 7.75 -7.93 9.61
N GLN A 76 8.84 -8.70 9.75
CA GLN A 76 9.19 -9.76 8.81
C GLN A 76 8.08 -10.81 8.67
N THR A 77 7.37 -11.09 9.77
CA THR A 77 6.21 -11.99 9.75
C THR A 77 5.04 -11.37 8.98
N LYS A 78 4.72 -10.10 9.25
CA LYS A 78 3.65 -9.37 8.54
C LYS A 78 3.93 -9.27 7.04
N MET A 79 5.17 -8.99 6.64
CA MET A 79 5.57 -8.94 5.23
C MET A 79 5.48 -10.27 4.48
N LYS A 80 5.55 -11.41 5.17
CA LYS A 80 5.41 -12.71 4.52
C LYS A 80 3.95 -13.03 4.23
N ILE A 81 3.04 -12.61 5.12
CA ILE A 81 1.61 -12.94 5.04
C ILE A 81 0.87 -12.04 4.04
N ILE A 82 1.28 -10.77 3.93
CA ILE A 82 0.60 -9.79 3.09
C ILE A 82 0.60 -10.20 1.60
N PRO A 83 1.73 -10.59 0.97
CA PRO A 83 1.75 -11.04 -0.43
C PRO A 83 0.84 -12.23 -0.74
N GLU A 84 0.71 -13.18 0.18
CA GLU A 84 -0.20 -14.32 0.01
C GLU A 84 -1.66 -13.87 0.04
N LYS A 85 -2.04 -13.01 0.99
CA LYS A 85 -3.39 -12.44 1.06
C LYS A 85 -3.74 -11.61 -0.17
N ILE A 86 -2.79 -10.83 -0.68
CA ILE A 86 -2.96 -10.06 -1.92
C ILE A 86 -3.29 -10.99 -3.07
N ARG A 87 -2.48 -12.04 -3.27
CA ARG A 87 -2.72 -13.00 -4.36
C ARG A 87 -4.08 -13.68 -4.23
N GLN A 88 -4.53 -14.00 -3.01
CA GLN A 88 -5.87 -14.55 -2.78
C GLN A 88 -6.96 -13.56 -3.20
N LEU A 89 -6.85 -12.29 -2.80
CA LEU A 89 -7.80 -11.24 -3.18
C LEU A 89 -7.80 -10.96 -4.69
N GLU A 90 -6.64 -10.98 -5.35
CA GLU A 90 -6.55 -10.82 -6.81
C GLU A 90 -7.25 -11.95 -7.56
N ASN A 91 -7.13 -13.19 -7.06
CA ASN A 91 -7.86 -14.33 -7.63
C ASN A 91 -9.38 -14.19 -7.46
N GLU A 92 -9.84 -13.66 -6.33
CA GLU A 92 -11.27 -13.39 -6.08
C GLU A 92 -11.85 -12.29 -6.98
N ILE A 93 -11.02 -11.31 -7.37
CA ILE A 93 -11.42 -10.20 -8.26
C ILE A 93 -11.32 -10.60 -9.75
N PHE A 94 -10.82 -11.80 -10.08
CA PHE A 94 -10.62 -12.28 -11.46
C PHE A 94 -9.83 -11.27 -12.31
N VAL A 95 -8.68 -10.82 -11.80
CA VAL A 95 -7.85 -9.79 -12.46
C VAL A 95 -7.46 -10.16 -13.90
N ASP A 96 -7.32 -11.45 -14.22
CA ASP A 96 -7.02 -11.92 -15.58
C ASP A 96 -8.06 -11.50 -16.63
N ASP A 97 -9.33 -11.40 -16.25
CA ASP A 97 -10.41 -10.90 -17.12
C ASP A 97 -10.20 -9.41 -17.45
N LEU A 98 -9.82 -8.62 -16.45
CA LEU A 98 -9.50 -7.20 -16.61
C LEU A 98 -8.23 -7.01 -17.46
N LEU A 99 -7.21 -7.84 -17.25
CA LEU A 99 -5.96 -7.80 -18.02
C LEU A 99 -6.16 -8.19 -19.48
N THR A 100 -7.07 -9.14 -19.75
CA THR A 100 -7.42 -9.52 -21.13
C THR A 100 -8.10 -8.36 -21.87
N THR A 101 -8.97 -7.62 -21.17
CA THR A 101 -9.71 -6.49 -21.73
C THR A 101 -8.81 -5.26 -21.91
N ALA A 102 -7.99 -4.94 -20.91
CA ALA A 102 -7.09 -3.79 -20.93
C ALA A 102 -5.64 -4.23 -20.60
N PRO A 103 -4.86 -4.74 -21.57
CA PRO A 103 -3.50 -5.25 -21.31
C PRO A 103 -2.54 -4.21 -20.70
N ARG A 104 -2.76 -2.92 -20.97
CA ARG A 104 -2.02 -1.79 -20.38
C ARG A 104 -2.14 -1.71 -18.86
N LEU A 105 -3.19 -2.29 -18.28
CA LEU A 105 -3.38 -2.40 -16.84
C LEU A 105 -2.15 -3.04 -16.16
N SER A 106 -1.60 -4.11 -16.72
CA SER A 106 -0.41 -4.78 -16.16
C SER A 106 0.81 -3.85 -16.07
N ILE A 107 0.99 -3.00 -17.09
CA ILE A 107 2.10 -2.06 -17.19
C ILE A 107 1.92 -0.97 -16.14
N ILE A 108 0.74 -0.35 -16.09
CA ILE A 108 0.44 0.74 -15.14
C ILE A 108 0.56 0.25 -13.70
N ARG A 109 0.03 -0.94 -13.37
CA ARG A 109 0.16 -1.53 -12.01
C ARG A 109 1.62 -1.74 -11.63
N LYS A 110 2.46 -2.21 -12.57
CA LYS A 110 3.90 -2.34 -12.34
C LYS A 110 4.58 -0.99 -12.09
N GLU A 111 4.25 0.03 -12.88
CA GLU A 111 4.80 1.37 -12.70
C GLU A 111 4.36 2.02 -11.38
N ILE A 112 3.12 1.78 -10.93
CA ILE A 112 2.62 2.18 -9.62
C ILE A 112 3.43 1.51 -8.50
N MET A 113 3.70 0.20 -8.61
CA MET A 113 4.55 -0.50 -7.64
C MET A 113 5.97 0.05 -7.60
N ASP A 114 6.58 0.33 -8.76
CA ASP A 114 7.94 0.88 -8.80
C ASP A 114 7.98 2.32 -8.26
N ASN A 115 6.93 3.10 -8.49
CA ASN A 115 6.73 4.40 -7.85
C ASN A 115 6.62 4.28 -6.32
N ALA A 116 5.88 3.30 -5.80
CA ALA A 116 5.77 3.05 -4.36
C ALA A 116 7.13 2.75 -3.71
N LYS A 117 7.95 1.91 -4.35
CA LYS A 117 9.30 1.62 -3.85
C LYS A 117 10.15 2.90 -3.81
N GLU A 118 10.11 3.71 -4.85
CA GLU A 118 10.87 4.96 -4.87
C GLU A 118 10.40 5.94 -3.78
N ALA A 119 9.10 5.98 -3.48
CA ALA A 119 8.56 6.77 -2.38
C ALA A 119 9.19 6.39 -1.04
N GLY A 120 9.28 5.09 -0.74
CA GLY A 120 9.89 4.61 0.51
C GLY A 120 11.34 5.05 0.67
N LYS A 121 12.13 5.02 -0.42
CA LYS A 121 13.51 5.52 -0.42
C LYS A 121 13.59 7.04 -0.24
N ILE A 122 12.68 7.79 -0.87
CA ILE A 122 12.63 9.26 -0.77
C ILE A 122 12.31 9.67 0.67
N ILE A 123 11.32 9.04 1.30
CA ILE A 123 10.95 9.27 2.70
C ILE A 123 12.16 9.03 3.60
N HIS A 124 12.77 7.86 3.50
CA HIS A 124 13.97 7.52 4.26
C HIS A 124 15.09 8.56 4.06
N SER A 125 15.37 8.92 2.81
CA SER A 125 16.41 9.91 2.48
C SER A 125 16.13 11.28 3.09
N TYR A 126 14.85 11.68 3.13
CA TYR A 126 14.43 12.94 3.74
C TYR A 126 14.64 12.93 5.26
N GLU A 127 14.29 11.85 5.95
CA GLU A 127 14.49 11.70 7.39
C GLU A 127 15.97 11.72 7.78
N VAL A 128 16.82 11.02 7.03
CA VAL A 128 18.28 11.05 7.24
C VAL A 128 18.83 12.47 7.09
N MET A 129 18.31 13.25 6.13
CA MET A 129 18.69 14.65 5.95
C MET A 129 18.08 15.58 7.03
N ASN A 130 16.96 15.19 7.66
CA ASN A 130 16.20 16.01 8.60
C ASN A 130 15.84 15.23 9.89
N PRO A 131 16.82 14.85 10.72
CA PRO A 131 16.63 13.92 11.84
C PRO A 131 15.73 14.45 12.99
N LYS A 132 15.31 15.72 12.96
CA LYS A 132 14.34 16.30 13.92
C LYS A 132 12.88 16.10 13.50
N GLN A 133 12.63 15.61 12.29
CA GLN A 133 11.31 15.31 11.73
C GLN A 133 11.28 13.82 11.37
N ALA A 134 11.35 12.94 12.36
CA ALA A 134 11.11 11.52 12.12
C ALA A 134 9.62 11.32 11.81
N TRP A 135 9.30 10.84 10.62
CA TRP A 135 7.95 10.45 10.23
C TRP A 135 7.80 9.00 10.65
N HIS A 136 7.16 8.75 11.80
CA HIS A 136 6.78 7.39 12.18
C HIS A 136 5.68 6.89 11.22
N PHE A 137 6.10 6.36 10.07
CA PHE A 137 5.22 5.85 9.00
C PHE A 137 4.45 4.59 9.42
N LEU A 138 4.91 3.92 10.46
CA LEU A 138 4.29 2.74 11.02
C LEU A 138 3.29 3.18 12.10
N ASP A 139 2.19 3.78 11.66
CA ASP A 139 1.00 3.75 12.48
C ASP A 139 0.46 2.32 12.41
N ASP A 140 0.36 1.64 13.56
CA ASP A 140 -0.13 0.26 13.65
C ASP A 140 -1.51 0.07 12.98
N ARG A 141 -2.25 1.17 12.79
CA ARG A 141 -3.51 1.24 12.05
C ARG A 141 -3.43 0.75 10.60
N ILE A 142 -2.27 0.83 9.92
CA ILE A 142 -2.11 0.30 8.54
C ILE A 142 -2.14 -1.24 8.53
N TYR A 143 -1.77 -1.88 9.64
CA TYR A 143 -1.81 -3.34 9.79
C TYR A 143 -3.15 -3.86 10.31
N GLU A 144 -4.01 -2.97 10.80
CA GLU A 144 -5.40 -3.28 11.12
C GLU A 144 -6.23 -3.34 9.84
N LEU A 145 -5.99 -4.35 9.01
CA LEU A 145 -7.04 -4.86 8.13
C LEU A 145 -8.15 -5.34 9.05
N LYS A 146 -9.12 -4.47 9.33
CA LYS A 146 -10.36 -4.84 10.00
C LYS A 146 -11.07 -5.85 9.12
N THR A 147 -10.85 -7.13 9.39
CA THR A 147 -11.80 -8.16 9.00
C THR A 147 -13.12 -7.80 9.68
N ASN A 148 -14.21 -7.80 8.91
CA ASN A 148 -15.55 -7.48 9.44
C ASN A 148 -16.03 -8.42 10.56
N SER A 149 -15.21 -9.36 11.04
CA SER A 149 -15.49 -10.22 12.20
C SER A 149 -15.56 -9.47 13.52
N ASP A 150 -14.96 -8.30 13.66
CA ASP A 150 -14.87 -7.61 14.96
C ASP A 150 -16.05 -6.66 15.24
N ARG A 151 -17.01 -6.56 14.31
CA ARG A 151 -18.24 -5.78 14.53
C ARG A 151 -19.34 -6.56 15.25
N GLU A 152 -19.28 -7.88 15.28
CA GLU A 152 -20.30 -8.70 15.98
C GLU A 152 -19.98 -8.89 17.47
N SER A 153 -18.71 -8.85 17.88
CA SER A 153 -18.33 -9.08 19.29
C SER A 153 -18.55 -7.87 20.22
N LYS A 154 -18.95 -6.70 19.68
CA LYS A 154 -19.21 -5.48 20.48
C LYS A 154 -20.68 -5.10 20.62
N GLN A 155 -21.61 -5.85 20.03
CA GLN A 155 -23.04 -5.63 20.25
C GLN A 155 -23.69 -6.54 21.30
N GLU A 156 -23.06 -7.65 21.70
CA GLU A 156 -23.64 -8.54 22.73
C GLU A 156 -23.35 -8.12 24.18
N ASN A 157 -22.34 -7.28 24.45
CA ASN A 157 -21.96 -6.94 25.83
C ASN A 157 -22.60 -5.67 26.42
N VAL A 158 -23.62 -5.08 25.76
CA VAL A 158 -24.30 -3.87 26.27
C VAL A 158 -25.67 -4.17 26.91
N ASN A 159 -26.16 -5.42 26.87
CA ASN A 159 -27.52 -5.74 27.34
C ASN A 159 -27.65 -6.51 28.67
N GLU A 160 -26.58 -6.76 29.44
CA GLU A 160 -26.69 -7.53 30.70
C GLU A 160 -26.35 -6.78 32.00
N THR A 161 -26.29 -5.44 32.02
CA THR A 161 -26.14 -4.68 33.29
C THR A 161 -27.20 -3.60 33.50
N ALA A 162 -28.45 -3.91 33.13
CA ALA A 162 -29.62 -3.18 33.61
C ALA A 162 -30.66 -4.17 34.16
N LYS A 163 -30.48 -4.58 35.42
CA LYS A 163 -31.55 -5.01 36.32
C LYS A 163 -31.09 -4.95 37.77
#